data_AF-A0A1H5V904-F1
#
_entry.id   AF-A0A1H5V904-F1
#
_cell.length_a   1.000
_cell.length_b   1.000
_cell.length_c   1.000
_cell.angle_alpha   90.00
_cell.angle_beta   90.00
_cell.angle_gamma   90.00
#
_symmetry.space_group_name_H-M   'P 1'
#
loop_
_entity.id
_entity.type
_entity.pdbx_description
1 polymer ?
#
loop_
_entity_poly.entity_id
_entity_poly.type
_entity_poly.pdbx_seq_one_letter_code
_entity_poly.pdbx_strand_id
1 'polypeptide(L)' 'MQDARLQAFGSKVRALRKERGLSQEELASQAGLDRSYMGHIERGEKNITLLKIHQISNALGVSPSELLSEQ' A
#
# COMPACT_ATOMS: atom_id res chain seq x y z
N MET A 1 -17.18 6.84 -8.94
CA MET A 1 -16.88 7.00 -7.50
C MET A 1 -15.76 6.02 -7.18
N GLN A 2 -14.69 6.43 -6.50
CA GLN A 2 -13.63 5.49 -6.10
C GLN A 2 -14.16 4.56 -5.01
N ASP A 3 -13.79 3.27 -5.05
CA ASP A 3 -14.23 2.27 -4.07
C ASP A 3 -13.64 2.60 -2.70
N ALA A 4 -14.50 2.70 -1.67
CA ALA A 4 -14.11 3.08 -0.32
C ALA A 4 -13.05 2.16 0.29
N ARG A 5 -13.06 0.86 -0.08
CA ARG A 5 -12.09 -0.13 0.39
C ARG A 5 -10.70 0.13 -0.18
N LEU A 6 -10.62 0.56 -1.45
CA LEU A 6 -9.35 0.94 -2.07
C LEU A 6 -8.78 2.21 -1.44
N GLN A 7 -9.64 3.19 -1.10
CA GLN A 7 -9.21 4.40 -0.39
C GLN A 7 -8.69 4.10 1.02
N ALA A 8 -9.39 3.23 1.76
CA ALA A 8 -8.98 2.81 3.09
C ALA A 8 -7.64 2.07 3.05
N PHE A 9 -7.50 1.09 2.14
CA PHE A 9 -6.25 0.37 1.93
C PHE A 9 -5.09 1.31 1.57
N GLY A 10 -5.27 2.16 0.56
CA GLY A 10 -4.24 3.11 0.11
C GLY A 10 -3.81 4.08 1.21
N SER A 11 -4.77 4.58 1.98
CA SER A 11 -4.51 5.47 3.12
C SER A 11 -3.72 4.76 4.23
N LYS A 12 -4.02 3.49 4.51
CA LYS A 12 -3.32 2.69 5.52
C LYS A 12 -1.86 2.41 5.11
N VAL A 13 -1.64 2.03 3.85
CA VAL A 13 -0.28 1.87 3.27
C VAL A 13 0.51 3.17 3.41
N ARG A 14 -0.09 4.30 3.02
CA ARG A 14 0.55 5.62 3.11
C ARG A 14 0.92 6.01 4.54
N ALA A 15 0.04 5.73 5.50
CA ALA A 15 0.28 6.03 6.91
C ALA A 15 1.47 5.23 7.45
N LEU A 16 1.47 3.91 7.26
CA LEU A 16 2.53 3.01 7.72
C LEU A 16 3.88 3.31 7.05
N ARG A 17 3.86 3.71 5.77
CA ARG A 17 5.06 4.13 5.04
C ARG A 17 5.68 5.37 5.68
N LYS A 18 4.86 6.39 5.96
CA LYS A 18 5.32 7.64 6.58
C LYS A 18 5.84 7.42 8.00
N GLU A 19 5.21 6.55 8.77
CA GLU A 19 5.66 6.16 10.12
C GLU A 19 7.08 5.55 10.07
N ARG A 20 7.43 4.85 8.99
CA ARG A 20 8.76 4.29 8.74
C ARG A 20 9.76 5.27 8.12
N GLY A 21 9.35 6.52 7.87
CA GLY A 21 10.19 7.52 7.21
C GLY A 21 10.52 7.23 5.75
N LEU A 22 9.80 6.30 5.11
CA LEU A 22 10.07 5.90 3.73
C LEU A 22 9.38 6.85 2.74
N SER A 23 10.06 7.18 1.64
CA SER A 23 9.48 7.75 0.43
C SER A 23 8.69 6.71 -0.36
N GLN A 24 7.87 7.16 -1.32
CA GLN A 24 7.16 6.25 -2.22
C GLN A 24 8.12 5.41 -3.08
N GLU A 25 9.26 5.99 -3.48
CA GLU A 25 10.30 5.29 -4.25
C GLU A 25 10.91 4.15 -3.43
N GLU A 26 11.26 4.42 -2.17
CA GLU A 26 11.86 3.42 -1.29
C GLU A 26 10.90 2.26 -1.01
N LEU A 27 9.64 2.55 -0.68
CA LEU A 27 8.66 1.47 -0.46
C LEU A 27 8.39 0.67 -1.75
N ALA A 28 8.30 1.36 -2.89
CA ALA A 28 8.08 0.69 -4.17
C ALA A 28 9.24 -0.25 -4.50
N SER A 29 10.48 0.23 -4.35
CA SER A 29 11.70 -0.57 -4.54
C SER A 29 11.73 -1.79 -3.61
N GLN A 30 11.48 -1.61 -2.31
CA GLN A 30 11.44 -2.71 -1.35
C GLN A 30 10.33 -3.73 -1.63
N ALA A 31 9.18 -3.28 -2.14
CA ALA A 31 8.07 -4.16 -2.51
C ALA A 31 8.21 -4.77 -3.92
N GLY A 32 9.25 -4.41 -4.69
CA GLY A 32 9.41 -4.83 -6.09
C GLY A 32 8.32 -4.28 -7.01
N LEU A 33 7.88 -3.04 -6.78
CA LEU A 33 6.84 -2.34 -7.51
C LEU A 33 7.38 -1.06 -8.16
N ASP A 34 6.69 -0.58 -9.18
CA ASP A 34 6.95 0.73 -9.77
C ASP A 34 6.47 1.87 -8.85
N ARG A 35 7.25 2.95 -8.74
CA ARG A 35 6.93 4.13 -7.91
C ARG A 35 5.59 4.77 -8.28
N SER A 36 5.29 4.91 -9.57
CA SER A 36 4.01 5.48 -10.02
C SER A 36 2.85 4.58 -9.61
N TYR A 37 3.04 3.26 -9.71
CA TYR A 37 2.07 2.28 -9.26
C TYR A 37 1.85 2.35 -7.74
N MET A 38 2.90 2.49 -6.94
CA MET A 38 2.81 2.75 -5.50
C MET A 38 1.99 4.02 -5.22
N GLY A 39 2.22 5.09 -5.96
CA GLY A 39 1.42 6.32 -5.86
C GLY A 39 -0.06 6.10 -6.17
N HIS A 40 -0.40 5.32 -7.20
CA HIS A 40 -1.78 4.97 -7.52
C HIS A 40 -2.44 4.13 -6.42
N ILE A 41 -1.69 3.22 -5.80
CA ILE A 41 -2.16 2.41 -4.67
C ILE A 41 -2.50 3.31 -3.47
N GLU A 42 -1.60 4.22 -3.08
CA GLU A 42 -1.82 5.11 -1.94
C GLU A 42 -2.99 6.06 -2.11
N ARG A 43 -3.38 6.35 -3.35
CA ARG A 43 -4.57 7.15 -3.69
C ARG A 43 -5.81 6.30 -3.96
N GLY A 44 -5.75 4.98 -3.75
CA GLY A 44 -6.88 4.05 -3.97
C GLY A 44 -7.40 4.03 -5.41
N GLU A 45 -6.53 4.30 -6.40
CA GLU A 45 -6.89 4.39 -7.82
C GLU A 45 -6.77 3.06 -8.57
N LYS A 46 -6.18 2.04 -7.93
CA LYS A 46 -5.96 0.71 -8.53
C LYS A 46 -6.46 -0.38 -7.61
N ASN A 47 -7.23 -1.30 -8.18
CA ASN A 47 -7.41 -2.61 -7.57
C ASN A 47 -6.08 -3.39 -7.69
N ILE A 48 -5.72 -4.12 -6.64
CA ILE A 48 -4.45 -4.83 -6.54
C ILE A 48 -4.69 -6.32 -6.27
N THR A 49 -3.71 -7.13 -6.65
CA THR A 49 -3.77 -8.57 -6.41
C THR A 49 -3.28 -8.91 -5.01
N LEU A 50 -3.69 -10.08 -4.50
CA LEU A 50 -3.27 -10.59 -3.20
C LEU A 50 -1.74 -10.63 -3.04
N LEU A 51 -1.01 -11.08 -4.07
CA LEU A 51 0.45 -11.12 -4.04
C LEU A 51 1.08 -9.73 -3.80
N LYS A 52 0.51 -8.68 -4.40
CA LYS A 52 0.99 -7.31 -4.19
C LYS A 52 0.72 -6.80 -2.79
N ILE A 53 -0.39 -7.22 -2.17
CA ILE A 53 -0.65 -6.93 -0.75
C ILE A 53 0.46 -7.53 0.11
N HIS A 54 0.82 -8.79 -0.12
CA HIS A 54 1.91 -9.45 0.61
C HIS A 54 3.28 -8.78 0.36
N GLN A 55 3.58 -8.36 -0.87
CA GLN A 55 4.81 -7.63 -1.16
C GLN A 55 4.89 -6.32 -0.36
N ILE A 56 3.81 -5.54 -0.35
CA ILE A 56 3.74 -4.27 0.38
C ILE A 56 3.80 -4.51 1.90
N SER A 57 3.09 -5.50 2.42
CA SER A 57 3.09 -5.81 3.85
C SER A 57 4.48 -6.27 4.32
N ASN A 58 5.16 -7.10 3.52
CA ASN A 58 6.53 -7.54 3.80
C ASN A 58 7.52 -6.37 3.77
N ALA A 59 7.42 -5.48 2.79
CA ALA A 59 8.26 -4.28 2.72
C ALA A 59 8.02 -3.32 3.91
N LEU A 60 6.79 -3.26 4.41
CA LEU A 60 6.45 -2.53 5.64
C LEU A 60 6.73 -3.35 6.91
N GLY A 61 7.09 -4.64 6.84
CA GLY A 61 7.26 -5.47 8.04
C GLY A 61 5.99 -5.55 8.91
N VAL A 62 4.81 -5.63 8.29
CA VAL A 62 3.51 -5.83 8.94
C VAL A 62 2.80 -7.04 8.37
N SER A 63 1.77 -7.52 9.06
CA SER A 63 0.87 -8.52 8.49
C SER A 63 -0.01 -7.93 7.37
N PRO A 64 -0.41 -8.71 6.35
CA PRO A 64 -1.35 -8.25 5.31
C PRO A 64 -2.68 -7.74 5.87
N SER A 65 -3.17 -8.33 6.97
CA SER A 65 -4.39 -7.91 7.66
C SER A 65 -4.31 -6.50 8.21
N GLU A 66 -3.13 -6.02 8.62
CA GLU A 66 -2.95 -4.64 9.08
C GLU A 66 -3.12 -3.60 7.97
N LEU A 67 -3.01 -4.02 6.71
CA LEU A 67 -3.26 -3.14 5.56
C LEU A 67 -4.75 -3.07 5.19
N LEU A 68 -5.56 -3.99 5.68
CA LEU A 68 -6.98 -4.08 5.41
C LEU A 68 -7.76 -3.45 6.58
N SER A 69 -8.82 -2.71 6.26
CA SER A 69 -9.78 -2.22 7.25
C SER A 69 -10.91 -3.23 7.41
N GLU A 70 -11.41 -3.40 8.64
CA GLU A 70 -12.68 -4.07 8.90
C GLU A 70 -13.83 -3.18 8.38
N GLN A 71 -14.21 -3.38 7.12
CA GLN A 71 -15.41 -2.81 6.51
C GLN A 71 -16.22 -3.95 5.91
#